data_AF-I7FP03-F1
#
_entry.id   AF-I7FP03-F1
#
_cell.length_a   1.000
_cell.length_b   1.000
_cell.length_c   1.000
_cell.angle_alpha   90.00
_cell.angle_beta   90.00
_cell.angle_gamma   90.00
#
_symmetry.space_group_name_H-M   'P 1'
#
loop_
_entity.id
_entity.type
_entity.pdbx_description
1 polymer ?
#
loop_
_entity_poly.entity_id
_entity_poly.type
_entity_poly.pdbx_seq_one_letter_code
_entity_poly.pdbx_strand_id
1 'polypeptide(L)'
;FRSRIRVLYGESPWGDTPICFESPANAPVPRGHVIAARVTSENPDEGFKPSSGTVQELNFRSSKNVWGYFSVAAAGGLHEFVIISV
;
A
#
# COMPACT_ATOMS: atom_id res chain seq x y z
N PHE A 1 12.07 -12.29 -2.43
CA PHE A 1 12.21 -11.27 -3.51
C PHE A 1 12.44 -11.94 -4.87
N ARG A 2 13.55 -12.68 -5.05
CA ARG A 2 13.92 -13.40 -6.30
C ARG A 2 12.78 -14.24 -6.92
N SER A 3 12.07 -15.03 -6.12
CA SER A 3 10.99 -15.89 -6.61
C SER A 3 9.80 -15.12 -7.20
N ARG A 4 9.46 -13.95 -6.66
CA ARG A 4 8.33 -13.13 -7.15
C ARG A 4 8.62 -12.54 -8.53
N ILE A 5 9.87 -12.11 -8.74
CA ILE A 5 10.33 -11.62 -10.05
C ILE A 5 10.29 -12.76 -11.07
N ARG A 6 10.77 -13.95 -10.73
CA ARG A 6 10.67 -15.11 -11.64
C ARG A 6 9.23 -15.40 -12.07
N VAL A 7 8.30 -15.48 -11.11
CA VAL A 7 6.88 -15.71 -11.41
C VAL A 7 6.27 -14.58 -12.25
N LEU A 8 6.70 -13.33 -12.03
CA LEU A 8 6.25 -12.18 -12.82
C LEU A 8 6.67 -12.29 -14.30
N TYR A 9 7.85 -12.84 -14.57
CA TYR A 9 8.39 -13.12 -15.91
C TYR A 9 8.03 -14.53 -16.43
N GLY A 10 7.08 -15.23 -15.80
CA GLY A 10 6.63 -16.55 -16.25
C GLY A 10 7.64 -17.70 -16.04
N GLU A 11 8.67 -17.47 -15.23
CA GLU A 11 9.75 -18.41 -14.94
C GLU A 11 9.47 -19.24 -13.68
N SER A 12 10.10 -20.42 -13.57
CA SER A 12 9.95 -21.29 -12.38
C SER A 12 10.38 -20.57 -11.10
N PRO A 13 9.62 -20.61 -9.98
CA PRO A 13 9.96 -19.89 -8.76
C PRO A 13 11.28 -20.36 -8.10
N TRP A 14 11.71 -21.60 -8.40
CA TRP A 14 12.90 -22.24 -7.83
C TRP A 14 14.06 -22.37 -8.83
N GLY A 15 13.87 -21.92 -10.08
CA GLY A 15 14.91 -21.98 -11.09
C GLY A 15 16.08 -21.07 -10.76
N ASP A 16 17.25 -21.43 -11.28
CA ASP A 16 18.49 -20.69 -11.14
C ASP A 16 18.91 -19.98 -12.44
N THR A 17 18.24 -20.25 -13.55
CA THR A 17 18.50 -19.62 -14.85
C THR A 17 18.47 -18.09 -14.79
N PRO A 18 19.35 -17.39 -15.54
CA PRO A 18 19.31 -15.94 -15.67
C PRO A 18 17.99 -15.48 -16.31
N ILE A 19 17.42 -14.38 -15.81
CA ILE A 19 16.22 -13.75 -16.39
C ILE A 19 16.67 -12.66 -17.36
N CYS A 20 16.23 -12.72 -18.62
CA CYS A 20 16.46 -11.65 -19.59
C CYS A 20 15.42 -10.53 -19.39
N PHE A 21 15.87 -9.35 -18.97
CA PHE A 21 15.01 -8.19 -18.73
C PHE A 21 14.83 -7.27 -19.95
N GLU A 22 15.77 -7.30 -20.91
CA GLU A 22 15.78 -6.39 -22.07
C GLU A 22 14.82 -6.84 -23.18
N SER A 23 14.74 -8.15 -23.43
CA SER A 23 13.80 -8.75 -24.38
C SER A 23 13.23 -10.03 -23.77
N PRO A 24 12.30 -9.90 -22.80
CA PRO A 24 11.75 -11.05 -22.11
C PRO A 24 10.85 -11.86 -23.04
N ALA A 25 11.00 -13.20 -23.02
CA ALA A 25 10.10 -14.10 -23.74
C ALA A 25 8.64 -13.98 -23.25
N ASN A 26 8.47 -13.75 -21.94
CA ASN A 26 7.20 -13.46 -21.30
C ASN A 26 7.27 -12.08 -20.64
N ALA A 27 6.78 -11.06 -21.34
CA ALA A 27 6.70 -9.72 -20.78
C ALA A 27 5.72 -9.70 -19.57
N PRO A 28 6.07 -9.05 -18.45
CA PRO A 28 5.16 -8.88 -17.32
C PRO A 28 3.86 -8.19 -17.74
N VAL A 29 2.72 -8.80 -17.44
CA VAL A 29 1.41 -8.20 -17.67
C VAL A 29 0.83 -7.74 -16.33
N PRO A 30 0.31 -6.50 -16.23
CA PRO A 30 -0.38 -6.03 -15.03
C PRO A 30 -1.52 -6.98 -14.64
N ARG A 31 -1.55 -7.40 -13.37
CA ARG A 31 -2.59 -8.29 -12.84
C ARG A 31 -3.61 -7.50 -12.03
N GLY A 32 -4.76 -7.26 -12.64
CA GLY A 32 -5.87 -6.53 -12.00
C GLY A 32 -5.64 -5.02 -11.96
N HIS A 33 -6.34 -4.35 -11.04
CA HIS A 33 -6.29 -2.90 -10.84
C HIS A 33 -6.25 -2.59 -9.35
N VAL A 34 -5.48 -1.57 -8.97
CA VAL A 34 -5.33 -1.11 -7.59
C VAL A 34 -5.66 0.37 -7.54
N ILE A 35 -6.56 0.75 -6.64
CA ILE A 35 -6.83 2.13 -6.27
C ILE A 35 -6.31 2.31 -4.84
N ALA A 36 -5.42 3.27 -4.65
CA ALA A 36 -4.88 3.63 -3.35
C ALA A 36 -5.40 5.01 -2.93
N ALA A 37 -5.68 5.19 -1.66
CA ALA A 37 -6.15 6.45 -1.09
C ALA A 37 -5.30 6.84 0.12
N ARG A 38 -4.95 8.12 0.23
CA ARG A 38 -4.30 8.64 1.44
C ARG A 38 -5.37 9.20 2.37
N VAL A 39 -5.31 8.85 3.64
CA VAL A 39 -6.15 9.46 4.69
C VAL A 39 -5.28 10.41 5.51
N THR A 40 -5.83 11.55 5.90
CA THR A 40 -5.15 12.61 6.66
C THR A 40 -6.10 13.13 7.75
N SER A 41 -5.57 13.74 8.81
CA SER A 41 -6.39 14.43 9.84
C SER A 41 -6.73 15.87 9.47
N GLU A 42 -6.88 16.14 8.17
CA GLU A 42 -7.12 17.49 7.65
C GLU A 42 -8.61 17.82 7.67
N ASN A 43 -8.96 19.03 8.13
CA ASN A 43 -10.34 19.52 8.13
C ASN A 43 -10.66 20.24 6.80
N PRO A 44 -11.58 19.73 5.95
CA PRO A 44 -11.92 20.38 4.68
C PRO A 44 -12.55 21.77 4.87
N ASP A 45 -13.30 21.99 5.95
CA ASP A 45 -13.96 23.26 6.25
C ASP A 45 -12.98 24.37 6.67
N GLU A 46 -11.79 23.98 7.14
CA GLU A 46 -10.71 24.91 7.51
C GLU A 46 -9.64 25.05 6.40
N GLY A 47 -9.92 24.57 5.20
CA GLY A 47 -8.99 24.62 4.08
C GLY A 47 -7.88 23.57 4.16
N PHE A 48 -8.23 22.36 4.62
CA PHE A 48 -7.32 21.22 4.77
C PHE A 48 -6.17 21.46 5.75
N LYS A 49 -6.42 22.23 6.81
CA LYS A 49 -5.43 22.40 7.87
C LYS A 49 -5.26 21.09 8.64
N PRO A 50 -4.02 20.62 8.86
CA PRO A 50 -3.78 19.44 9.69
C PRO A 50 -4.21 19.75 11.11
N SER A 51 -5.14 18.95 11.63
CA SER A 51 -5.59 19.06 13.02
C SER A 51 -4.83 18.06 13.89
N SER A 52 -4.33 18.56 15.03
CA SER A 52 -3.67 17.76 16.07
C SER A 52 -4.73 17.28 17.08
N GLY A 53 -4.72 15.99 17.41
CA GLY A 53 -5.71 15.38 18.30
C GLY A 53 -5.35 13.95 18.69
N THR A 54 -6.23 13.26 19.41
CA THR A 54 -6.07 11.84 19.76
C THR A 54 -7.03 10.99 18.94
N VAL A 55 -6.54 9.90 18.33
CA VAL A 55 -7.40 8.92 17.66
C VAL A 55 -8.17 8.13 18.74
N GLN A 56 -9.45 8.45 18.92
CA GLN A 56 -10.30 7.75 19.89
C GLN A 56 -10.69 6.35 19.41
N GLU A 57 -10.97 6.19 18.12
CA GLU A 57 -11.37 4.90 17.54
C GLU A 57 -10.83 4.78 16.11
N LEU A 58 -10.29 3.60 15.78
CA LEU A 58 -9.81 3.26 14.44
C LEU A 58 -10.41 1.92 14.02
N ASN A 59 -11.59 1.95 13.43
CA ASN A 59 -12.24 0.75 12.89
C ASN A 59 -12.15 0.74 11.36
N PHE A 60 -11.09 0.12 10.84
CA PHE A 60 -11.00 -0.18 9.41
C PHE A 60 -11.62 -1.54 9.11
N ARG A 61 -12.73 -1.54 8.36
CA ARG A 61 -13.39 -2.78 7.92
C ARG A 61 -12.72 -3.30 6.66
N SER A 62 -11.66 -4.09 6.83
CA SER A 62 -11.02 -4.78 5.72
C SER A 62 -11.98 -5.75 5.04
N SER A 63 -11.90 -5.85 3.71
CA SER A 63 -12.57 -6.88 2.91
C SER A 63 -11.52 -7.70 2.15
N LYS A 64 -11.94 -8.73 1.39
CA LYS A 64 -11.02 -9.62 0.67
C LYS A 64 -10.00 -8.89 -0.22
N ASN A 65 -10.36 -7.74 -0.79
CA ASN A 65 -9.51 -6.94 -1.69
C ASN A 65 -9.24 -5.52 -1.18
N VAL A 66 -9.70 -5.18 0.03
CA VAL A 66 -9.56 -3.83 0.62
C VAL A 66 -8.84 -3.99 1.95
N TRP A 67 -7.63 -3.47 2.01
CA TRP A 67 -6.79 -3.44 3.19
C TRP A 67 -6.17 -2.04 3.30
N GLY A 68 -5.66 -1.69 4.48
CA GLY A 68 -5.03 -0.40 4.71
C GLY A 68 -4.06 -0.50 5.88
N TYR A 69 -3.11 0.41 5.94
CA TYR A 69 -2.14 0.50 7.03
C TYR A 69 -2.18 1.87 7.69
N PHE A 70 -2.12 1.88 9.02
CA PHE A 70 -2.18 3.08 9.83
C PHE A 70 -0.91 3.17 10.67
N SER A 71 -0.24 4.32 10.63
CA SER A 71 0.98 4.60 11.38
C SER A 71 0.71 4.91 12.87
N VAL A 72 -0.56 4.99 13.28
CA VAL A 72 -1.01 5.22 14.66
C VAL A 72 -1.95 4.10 15.12
N ALA A 73 -1.77 3.64 16.36
CA ALA A 73 -2.68 2.70 17.02
C ALA A 73 -3.86 3.45 17.67
N ALA A 74 -4.97 2.74 17.94
CA ALA A 74 -6.06 3.28 18.76
C ALA A 74 -5.51 3.78 20.11
N ALA A 75 -5.95 4.98 20.54
CA ALA A 75 -5.41 5.73 21.69
C ALA A 75 -3.98 6.30 21.55
N GLY A 76 -3.38 6.28 20.35
CA GLY A 76 -2.14 7.01 20.04
C GLY A 76 -2.42 8.49 19.73
N GLY A 77 -1.55 9.39 20.21
CA GLY A 77 -1.60 10.80 19.84
C GLY A 77 -1.24 11.01 18.37
N LEU A 78 -2.03 11.79 17.62
CA LEU A 78 -1.62 12.28 16.31
C LEU A 78 -0.58 13.38 16.54
N HIS A 79 0.66 13.11 16.17
CA HIS A 79 1.66 14.16 15.96
C HIS A 79 1.55 14.69 14.52
N GLU A 80 2.01 15.91 14.24
CA GLU A 80 1.78 16.69 13.00
C GLU A 80 2.17 16.04 11.65
N PHE A 81 2.65 14.78 11.62
CA PHE A 81 3.15 14.09 10.43
C PHE A 81 2.59 12.67 10.24
N VAL A 82 1.36 12.41 10.68
CA VAL A 82 0.71 11.11 10.46
C VAL A 82 0.22 11.01 9.02
N ILE A 83 0.82 10.07 8.27
CA ILE A 83 0.40 9.67 6.93
C ILE A 83 -0.35 8.35 7.05
N ILE A 84 -1.58 8.30 6.55
CA ILE A 84 -2.37 7.08 6.46
C ILE A 84 -2.46 6.70 4.97
N SER A 85 -2.15 5.46 4.62
CA SER A 85 -2.28 4.94 3.26
C SER A 85 -3.20 3.72 3.25
N VAL A 86 -4.26 3.80 2.45
CA VAL A 86 -5.20 2.72 2.11
C VAL A 86 -4.80 2.16 0.76
#